data_AF-A0A2R7SGV6-F1
#
_entry.id   AF-A0A2R7SGV6-F1
#
_cell.length_a   1.000
_cell.length_b   1.000
_cell.length_c   1.000
_cell.angle_alpha   90.00
_cell.angle_beta   90.00
_cell.angle_gamma   90.00
#
_symmetry.space_group_name_H-M   'P 1'
#
loop_
_entity.id
_entity.type
_entity.pdbx_description
1 polymer ?
#
loop_
_entity_poly.entity_id
_entity_poly.type
_entity_poly.pdbx_seq_one_letter_code
_entity_poly.pdbx_strand_id
1 'polypeptide(L)'
;GFNTELRAQRSDQVELGWEQRDGERRLALTAFHAKTRDEIGVLSSSGGRTVFTNAAQTRRTGLEAAAQLPLAPAWRLDLAATRLLTTVQPGGQPLPGVPAAHGSAELRWQGATLDAALAVQARARLAADDAGTAAAPGAALWGLSLGGQLAPEWRWRLRADNLLDRTTVASVIVNEANRRYFEPAAPRGWSVSLSWQPH
;
A
#
# COMPACT_ATOMS: atom_id res chain seq x y z
N GLY A 1 25.45 -9.21 -10.31
CA GLY A 1 26.13 -10.53 -10.25
C GLY A 1 25.58 -11.30 -9.07
N PHE A 2 25.82 -12.61 -9.01
CA PHE A 2 25.49 -13.40 -7.83
C PHE A 2 26.42 -12.98 -6.68
N ASN A 3 25.88 -12.61 -5.53
CA ASN A 3 26.65 -12.22 -4.35
C ASN A 3 26.74 -13.42 -3.40
N THR A 4 27.90 -14.08 -3.33
CA THR A 4 28.15 -15.25 -2.47
C THR A 4 28.36 -14.89 -1.00
N GLU A 5 28.48 -13.61 -0.66
CA GLU A 5 28.73 -13.14 0.70
C GLU A 5 27.44 -12.92 1.51
N LEU A 6 26.27 -13.20 0.90
CA LEU A 6 24.98 -13.03 1.55
C LEU A 6 24.83 -13.92 2.79
N ARG A 7 24.53 -13.29 3.92
CA ARG A 7 24.17 -13.92 5.18
C ARG A 7 22.67 -14.00 5.33
N ALA A 8 22.20 -14.95 6.14
CA ALA A 8 20.80 -15.05 6.49
C ALA A 8 20.37 -13.83 7.33
N GLN A 9 19.33 -13.14 6.87
CA GLN A 9 18.66 -12.08 7.62
C GLN A 9 18.04 -12.63 8.91
N ARG A 10 18.17 -11.91 10.02
CA ARG A 10 17.54 -12.25 11.31
C ARG A 10 16.70 -11.09 11.83
N SER A 11 15.48 -11.35 12.29
CA SER A 11 14.57 -10.32 12.81
C SER A 11 14.08 -10.69 14.20
N ASP A 12 14.14 -9.72 15.12
CA ASP A 12 13.53 -9.79 16.44
C ASP A 12 12.35 -8.80 16.48
N GLN A 13 11.14 -9.24 16.83
CA GLN A 13 9.93 -8.43 16.77
C GLN A 13 9.06 -8.60 18.02
N VAL A 14 8.44 -7.50 18.45
CA VAL A 14 7.41 -7.47 19.48
C VAL A 14 6.20 -6.68 18.99
N GLU A 15 5.01 -7.16 19.32
CA GLU A 15 3.74 -6.55 18.93
C GLU A 15 2.77 -6.50 20.10
N LEU A 16 1.94 -5.46 20.11
CA LEU A 16 0.81 -5.32 21.01
C LEU A 16 -0.41 -4.91 20.19
N GLY A 17 -1.46 -5.72 20.26
CA GLY A 17 -2.69 -5.51 19.51
C GLY A 17 -3.92 -5.36 20.40
N TRP A 18 -4.86 -4.56 19.92
CA TRP A 18 -6.22 -4.46 20.43
C TRP A 18 -7.20 -4.70 19.28
N GLU A 19 -8.22 -5.51 19.53
CA GLU A 19 -9.31 -5.74 18.59
C GLU A 19 -10.65 -5.71 19.33
N GLN A 20 -11.64 -5.05 18.71
CA GLN A 20 -13.02 -5.06 19.16
C GLN A 20 -13.93 -5.47 18.01
N ARG A 21 -14.90 -6.34 18.33
CA ARG A 21 -15.99 -6.72 17.42
C ARG A 21 -17.32 -6.51 18.10
N ASP A 22 -18.26 -5.92 17.38
CA ASP A 22 -19.64 -5.72 17.83
C ASP A 22 -20.58 -5.77 16.61
N GLY A 23 -21.24 -6.91 16.42
CA GLY A 23 -21.97 -7.21 15.19
C GLY A 23 -21.06 -7.10 13.96
N GLU A 24 -21.46 -6.27 13.00
CA GLU A 24 -20.70 -6.01 11.78
C GLU A 24 -19.59 -4.95 11.95
N ARG A 25 -19.50 -4.30 13.11
CA ARG A 25 -18.45 -3.34 13.43
C ARG A 25 -17.19 -4.07 13.86
N ARG A 26 -16.05 -3.73 13.26
CA ARG A 26 -14.73 -4.20 13.66
C ARG A 26 -13.76 -3.02 13.78
N LEU A 27 -13.00 -3.00 14.86
CA LEU A 27 -11.93 -2.04 15.10
C LEU A 27 -10.68 -2.81 15.49
N ALA A 28 -9.53 -2.45 14.93
CA ALA A 28 -8.25 -3.03 15.29
C ALA A 28 -7.18 -1.93 15.36
N LEU A 29 -6.29 -2.05 16.35
CA LEU A 29 -5.12 -1.21 16.51
C LEU A 29 -3.94 -2.10 16.93
N THR A 30 -2.83 -2.01 16.21
CA THR A 30 -1.61 -2.75 16.50
C THR A 30 -0.43 -1.79 16.58
N ALA A 31 0.38 -1.94 17.62
CA ALA A 31 1.69 -1.31 17.73
C ALA A 31 2.77 -2.38 17.61
N PHE A 32 3.82 -2.11 16.85
CA PHE A 32 4.91 -3.07 16.69
C PHE A 32 6.28 -2.40 16.71
N HIS A 33 7.27 -3.18 17.10
CA HIS A 33 8.67 -2.83 17.01
C HIS A 33 9.47 -4.04 16.52
N ALA A 34 10.21 -3.85 15.43
CA ALA A 34 11.06 -4.87 14.83
C ALA A 34 12.49 -4.36 14.66
N LYS A 35 13.46 -5.23 14.90
CA LYS A 35 14.88 -5.02 14.64
C LYS A 35 15.39 -6.11 13.71
N THR A 36 15.87 -5.71 12.54
CA THR A 36 16.44 -6.65 11.56
C THR A 36 17.95 -6.50 11.53
N ARG A 37 18.68 -7.61 11.62
CA ARG A 37 20.13 -7.70 11.41
C ARG A 37 20.40 -8.44 10.11
N ASP A 38 21.51 -8.07 9.47
CA ASP A 38 21.91 -8.60 8.16
C ASP A 38 20.77 -8.47 7.13
N GLU A 39 20.09 -7.31 7.11
CA GLU A 39 18.92 -7.09 6.24
C GLU A 39 19.32 -7.17 4.78
N ILE A 40 18.63 -7.98 3.98
CA ILE A 40 18.95 -8.07 2.56
C ILE A 40 18.33 -6.88 1.83
N GLY A 41 19.18 -5.89 1.51
CA GLY A 41 18.82 -4.67 0.81
C GLY A 41 19.31 -4.67 -0.64
N VAL A 42 18.74 -3.76 -1.44
CA VAL A 42 19.22 -3.51 -2.82
C VAL A 42 20.48 -2.66 -2.74
N LEU A 43 21.63 -3.23 -3.07
CA LEU A 43 22.88 -2.48 -3.20
C LEU A 43 22.84 -1.58 -4.43
N SER A 44 22.41 -2.13 -5.57
CA SER A 44 22.26 -1.38 -6.81
C SER A 44 21.29 -2.06 -7.77
N SER A 45 20.64 -1.25 -8.61
CA SER A 45 19.85 -1.72 -9.73
C SER A 45 20.34 -1.06 -11.02
N SER A 46 20.60 -1.86 -12.06
CA SER A 46 21.02 -1.37 -13.37
C SER A 46 20.68 -2.35 -14.48
N GLY A 47 20.14 -1.84 -15.60
CA GLY A 47 19.87 -2.66 -16.79
C GLY A 47 18.94 -3.85 -16.53
N GLY A 48 17.97 -3.71 -15.62
CA GLY A 48 17.05 -4.79 -15.21
C GLY A 48 17.66 -5.83 -14.27
N ARG A 49 18.90 -5.63 -13.81
CA ARG A 49 19.58 -6.52 -12.85
C ARG A 49 19.74 -5.83 -11.51
N THR A 50 19.35 -6.52 -10.45
CA THR A 50 19.49 -6.07 -9.07
C THR A 50 20.61 -6.84 -8.38
N VAL A 51 21.47 -6.11 -7.66
CA VAL A 51 22.48 -6.68 -6.78
C VAL A 51 22.06 -6.45 -5.34
N PHE A 52 22.07 -7.52 -4.55
CA PHE A 52 21.69 -7.49 -3.15
C PHE A 52 22.93 -7.51 -2.26
N THR A 53 22.80 -6.92 -1.08
CA THR A 53 23.80 -6.95 -0.01
C THR A 53 23.10 -7.14 1.32
N ASN A 54 23.81 -7.62 2.34
CA ASN A 54 23.35 -7.44 3.71
C ASN A 54 23.62 -5.97 4.08
N ALA A 55 22.56 -5.17 4.07
CA ALA A 55 22.54 -3.87 4.69
C ALA A 55 22.77 -4.01 6.21
N ALA A 56 23.18 -2.90 6.80
CA ALA A 56 23.35 -2.78 8.23
C ALA A 56 22.00 -2.93 8.98
N GLN A 57 22.03 -2.90 10.31
CA GLN A 57 20.84 -3.13 11.13
C GLN A 57 19.73 -2.12 10.82
N THR A 58 18.50 -2.60 10.61
CA THR A 58 17.32 -1.72 10.50
C THR A 58 16.45 -1.81 11.74
N ARG A 59 15.71 -0.74 11.99
CA ARG A 59 14.64 -0.72 12.99
C ARG A 59 13.37 -0.21 12.35
N ARG A 60 12.25 -0.84 12.71
CA ARG A 60 10.92 -0.49 12.22
C ARG A 60 9.99 -0.41 13.42
N THR A 61 9.43 0.77 13.67
CA THR A 61 8.44 0.98 14.73
C THR A 61 7.18 1.53 14.09
N GLY A 62 6.05 0.88 14.32
CA GLY A 62 4.83 1.20 13.60
C GLY A 62 3.58 1.13 14.43
N LEU A 63 2.55 1.80 13.90
CA LEU A 63 1.17 1.73 14.35
C LEU A 63 0.30 1.40 13.14
N GLU A 64 -0.60 0.44 13.29
CA GLU A 64 -1.56 0.01 12.29
C GLU A 64 -2.95 0.11 12.87
N ALA A 65 -3.86 0.74 12.14
CA ALA A 65 -5.26 0.87 12.51
C ALA A 65 -6.14 0.37 11.36
N ALA A 66 -7.16 -0.39 11.69
CA ALA A 66 -8.19 -0.82 10.74
C ALA A 66 -9.58 -0.67 11.34
N ALA A 67 -10.55 -0.29 10.51
CA ALA A 67 -11.94 -0.17 10.92
C ALA A 67 -12.88 -0.65 9.81
N GLN A 68 -13.92 -1.38 10.19
CA GLN A 68 -15.05 -1.73 9.35
C GLN A 68 -16.31 -1.27 10.09
N LEU A 69 -17.00 -0.29 9.52
CA LEU A 69 -18.05 0.45 10.20
C LEU A 69 -19.37 0.37 9.41
N PRO A 70 -20.40 -0.31 9.92
CA PRO A 70 -21.76 -0.21 9.39
C PRO A 70 -22.35 1.15 9.82
N LEU A 71 -22.23 2.18 8.98
CA LEU A 71 -22.68 3.54 9.31
C LEU A 71 -24.20 3.65 9.35
N ALA A 72 -24.88 2.91 8.47
CA ALA A 72 -26.33 2.78 8.37
C ALA A 72 -26.66 1.47 7.63
N PRO A 73 -27.94 1.02 7.54
CA PRO A 73 -28.27 -0.29 6.96
C PRO A 73 -27.71 -0.56 5.55
N ALA A 74 -27.61 0.48 4.72
CA ALA A 74 -27.06 0.39 3.36
C ALA A 74 -25.62 0.93 3.23
N TRP A 75 -25.02 1.47 4.30
CA TRP A 75 -23.76 2.20 4.23
C TRP A 75 -22.68 1.54 5.09
N ARG A 76 -21.53 1.29 4.48
CA ARG A 76 -20.34 0.75 5.14
C ARG A 76 -19.12 1.61 4.84
N LEU A 77 -18.30 1.86 5.85
CA LEU A 77 -17.00 2.50 5.71
C LEU A 77 -15.90 1.55 6.16
N ASP A 78 -14.91 1.34 5.30
CA ASP A 78 -13.72 0.56 5.59
C ASP A 78 -12.51 1.49 5.58
N LEU A 79 -11.68 1.39 6.62
CA LEU A 79 -10.49 2.20 6.81
C LEU A 79 -9.31 1.28 7.13
N ALA A 80 -8.15 1.60 6.56
CA ALA A 80 -6.87 1.04 6.98
C ALA A 80 -5.81 2.13 6.94
N ALA A 81 -4.95 2.19 7.96
CA ALA A 81 -3.87 3.16 8.01
C ALA A 81 -2.67 2.60 8.77
N THR A 82 -1.49 2.82 8.23
CA THR A 82 -0.22 2.44 8.86
C THR A 82 0.68 3.67 8.93
N ARG A 83 1.26 3.91 10.11
CA ARG A 83 2.34 4.86 10.32
C ARG A 83 3.59 4.07 10.67
N LEU A 84 4.69 4.35 10.00
CA LEU A 84 5.93 3.60 10.16
C LEU A 84 7.11 4.55 10.29
N LEU A 85 7.93 4.32 11.30
CA LEU A 85 9.26 4.90 11.43
C LEU A 85 10.27 3.82 11.10
N THR A 86 11.04 4.03 10.04
CA THR A 86 12.17 3.18 9.66
C THR A 86 13.48 3.92 9.88
N THR A 87 14.50 3.19 10.34
CA THR A 87 15.87 3.73 10.45
C THR A 87 16.88 2.66 10.05
N VAL A 88 17.81 3.00 9.19
CA VAL A 88 18.98 2.20 8.83
C VAL A 88 20.16 2.67 9.68
N GLN A 89 20.75 1.79 10.49
CA GLN A 89 21.92 2.09 11.33
C GLN A 89 23.22 1.90 10.52
N PRO A 90 24.31 2.63 10.81
CA PRO A 90 24.41 3.73 11.78
C PRO A 90 23.88 5.07 11.25
N GLY A 91 23.55 5.17 9.96
CA GLY A 91 23.24 6.45 9.28
C GLY A 91 21.93 7.13 9.72
N GLY A 92 21.03 6.42 10.40
CA GLY A 92 19.74 6.95 10.88
C GLY A 92 18.71 7.24 9.79
N GLN A 93 19.07 7.06 8.52
CA GLN A 93 18.20 7.39 7.39
C GLN A 93 16.98 6.46 7.30
N PRO A 94 15.84 6.94 6.79
CA PRO A 94 14.69 6.09 6.49
C PRO A 94 15.05 5.03 5.46
N LEU A 95 14.44 3.85 5.59
CA LEU A 95 14.58 2.78 4.60
C LEU A 95 13.93 3.21 3.27
N PRO A 96 14.66 3.24 2.13
CA PRO A 96 14.07 3.56 0.84
C PRO A 96 13.04 2.52 0.40
N GLY A 97 12.10 2.92 -0.44
CA GLY A 97 11.00 2.06 -0.89
C GLY A 97 9.92 1.80 0.18
N VAL A 98 10.04 2.38 1.38
CA VAL A 98 9.03 2.24 2.44
C VAL A 98 8.46 3.60 2.84
N PRO A 99 7.15 3.86 2.65
CA PRO A 99 6.55 5.13 3.03
C PRO A 99 6.33 5.21 4.54
N ALA A 100 6.58 6.39 5.12
CA ALA A 100 6.37 6.63 6.55
C ALA A 100 4.90 6.61 6.99
N ALA A 101 3.98 6.72 6.03
CA ALA A 101 2.55 6.55 6.23
C ALA A 101 1.90 6.05 4.95
N HIS A 102 0.94 5.14 5.06
CA HIS A 102 0.05 4.77 3.97
C HIS A 102 -1.32 4.36 4.52
N GLY A 103 -2.34 4.41 3.69
CA GLY A 103 -3.67 4.01 4.11
C GLY A 103 -4.69 4.03 2.98
N SER A 104 -5.87 3.52 3.29
CA SER A 104 -7.02 3.48 2.41
C SER A 104 -8.30 3.80 3.18
N ALA A 105 -9.27 4.34 2.45
CA ALA A 105 -10.64 4.47 2.90
C ALA A 105 -11.58 4.09 1.75
N GLU A 106 -12.64 3.32 2.05
CA GLU A 106 -13.67 2.96 1.09
C GLU A 106 -15.05 3.14 1.72
N LEU A 107 -15.85 4.03 1.13
CA LEU A 107 -17.25 4.19 1.48
C LEU A 107 -18.10 3.44 0.47
N ARG A 108 -18.91 2.49 0.96
CA ARG A 108 -19.78 1.63 0.16
C ARG A 108 -21.24 1.90 0.48
N TRP A 109 -22.05 1.92 -0.56
CA TRP A 109 -23.50 1.94 -0.48
C TRP A 109 -24.07 0.72 -1.21
N GLN A 110 -25.01 0.02 -0.57
CA GLN A 110 -25.70 -1.15 -1.13
C GLN A 110 -27.21 -0.93 -1.11
N GLY A 111 -27.78 -0.66 -2.28
CA GLY A 111 -29.22 -0.67 -2.52
C GLY A 111 -29.72 -2.04 -2.97
N ALA A 112 -31.01 -2.11 -3.33
CA ALA A 112 -31.64 -3.36 -3.75
C ALA A 112 -31.11 -3.91 -5.08
N THR A 113 -30.88 -3.04 -6.07
CA THR A 113 -30.43 -3.41 -7.42
C THR A 113 -29.16 -2.69 -7.87
N LEU A 114 -28.69 -1.73 -7.08
CA LEU A 114 -27.54 -0.88 -7.35
C LEU A 114 -26.62 -0.85 -6.13
N ASP A 115 -25.33 -0.91 -6.38
CA ASP A 115 -24.26 -0.68 -5.41
C ASP A 115 -23.29 0.39 -5.92
N ALA A 116 -22.67 1.10 -4.99
CA ALA A 116 -21.69 2.14 -5.27
C ALA A 116 -20.55 2.10 -4.25
N ALA A 117 -19.35 2.43 -4.68
CA ALA A 117 -18.19 2.57 -3.80
C ALA A 117 -17.32 3.75 -4.23
N LEU A 118 -16.93 4.59 -3.28
CA LEU A 118 -15.89 5.60 -3.44
C LEU A 118 -14.70 5.20 -2.57
N ALA A 119 -13.54 5.01 -3.20
CA ALA A 119 -12.32 4.60 -2.53
C ALA A 119 -11.21 5.64 -2.70
N VAL A 120 -10.35 5.75 -1.70
CA VAL A 120 -9.09 6.49 -1.78
C VAL A 120 -7.97 5.63 -1.22
N GLN A 121 -6.82 5.66 -1.89
CA GLN A 121 -5.56 5.11 -1.38
C GLN A 121 -4.53 6.22 -1.35
N ALA A 122 -3.86 6.40 -0.21
CA ALA A 122 -2.90 7.46 -0.01
C ALA A 122 -1.61 6.94 0.59
N ARG A 123 -0.49 7.53 0.17
CA ARG A 123 0.83 7.27 0.75
C ARG A 123 1.62 8.55 0.91
N ALA A 124 2.47 8.56 1.93
CA ALA A 124 3.49 9.59 2.11
C ALA A 124 4.56 9.50 1.02
N ARG A 125 5.50 10.45 1.06
CA ARG A 125 6.71 10.42 0.23
C ARG A 125 7.45 9.09 0.37
N LEU A 126 8.12 8.69 -0.70
CA LEU A 126 8.83 7.41 -0.80
C LEU A 126 10.26 7.67 -1.23
N ALA A 127 11.21 7.49 -0.31
CA ALA A 127 12.63 7.65 -0.64
C ALA A 127 13.05 6.58 -1.65
N ALA A 128 13.91 6.96 -2.60
CA ALA A 128 14.35 6.10 -3.69
C ALA A 128 15.79 5.61 -3.52
N ASP A 129 16.54 6.18 -2.58
CA ASP A 129 17.92 5.78 -2.31
C ASP A 129 18.26 5.86 -0.82
N ASP A 130 19.33 5.18 -0.43
CA ASP A 130 19.82 5.16 0.96
C ASP A 130 20.45 6.49 1.40
N ALA A 131 20.89 7.31 0.44
CA ALA A 131 21.53 8.59 0.69
C ALA A 131 20.52 9.70 1.06
N GLY A 132 19.23 9.48 0.82
CA GLY A 132 18.17 10.45 1.00
C GLY A 132 18.14 11.53 -0.09
N THR A 133 18.72 11.27 -1.27
CA THR A 133 18.87 12.29 -2.33
C THR A 133 17.69 12.36 -3.29
N ALA A 134 16.95 11.26 -3.45
CA ALA A 134 15.77 11.19 -4.30
C ALA A 134 14.56 10.63 -3.55
N ALA A 135 13.37 11.17 -3.83
CA ALA A 135 12.11 10.66 -3.31
C ALA A 135 10.96 10.94 -4.26
N ALA A 136 10.04 9.98 -4.37
CA ALA A 136 8.75 10.19 -5.01
C ALA A 136 7.82 10.96 -4.05
N PRO A 137 7.07 11.96 -4.53
CA PRO A 137 6.14 12.70 -3.69
C PRO A 137 5.05 11.79 -3.13
N GLY A 138 4.46 12.20 -2.00
CA GLY A 138 3.24 11.57 -1.51
C GLY A 138 2.08 11.82 -2.47
N ALA A 139 1.14 10.89 -2.53
CA ALA A 139 0.01 10.97 -3.44
C ALA A 139 -1.21 10.26 -2.86
N ALA A 140 -2.38 10.68 -3.33
CA ALA A 140 -3.65 10.01 -3.09
C ALA A 140 -4.36 9.79 -4.42
N LEU A 141 -4.83 8.56 -4.63
CA LEU A 141 -5.57 8.16 -5.81
C LEU A 141 -6.99 7.78 -5.42
N TRP A 142 -7.95 8.29 -6.17
CA TRP A 142 -9.38 8.05 -5.95
C TRP A 142 -9.89 7.04 -6.97
N GLY A 143 -10.80 6.18 -6.55
CA GLY A 143 -11.52 5.24 -7.40
C GLY A 143 -13.02 5.31 -7.15
N LEU A 144 -13.80 5.09 -8.19
CA LEU A 144 -15.25 5.00 -8.13
C LEU A 144 -15.67 3.65 -8.72
N SER A 145 -16.59 2.96 -8.06
CA SER A 145 -17.28 1.80 -8.62
C SER A 145 -18.78 1.99 -8.53
N LEU A 146 -19.47 1.66 -9.60
CA LEU A 146 -20.93 1.58 -9.67
C LEU A 146 -21.27 0.21 -10.24
N GLY A 147 -22.21 -0.51 -9.64
CA GLY A 147 -22.59 -1.83 -10.10
C GLY A 147 -24.02 -2.14 -9.76
N GLY A 148 -24.56 -3.19 -10.36
CA GLY A 148 -25.93 -3.57 -10.08
C GLY A 148 -26.36 -4.81 -10.85
N GLN A 149 -27.64 -5.13 -10.68
CA GLN A 149 -28.30 -6.22 -11.37
C GLN A 149 -29.20 -5.66 -12.48
N LEU A 150 -28.98 -6.11 -13.72
CA LEU A 150 -29.85 -5.75 -14.86
C LEU A 150 -31.04 -6.71 -14.98
N ALA A 151 -30.79 -7.99 -14.70
CA ALA A 151 -31.74 -9.09 -14.70
C ALA A 151 -31.25 -10.18 -13.72
N PRO A 152 -32.06 -11.19 -13.33
CA PRO A 152 -31.68 -12.19 -12.33
C PRO A 152 -30.28 -12.79 -12.54
N GLU A 153 -29.93 -13.12 -13.78
CA GLU A 153 -28.65 -13.74 -14.13
C GLU A 153 -27.57 -12.74 -14.57
N TRP A 154 -27.89 -11.45 -14.67
CA TRP A 154 -27.01 -10.43 -15.26
C TRP A 154 -26.62 -9.35 -14.28
N ARG A 155 -25.32 -9.16 -14.09
CA ARG A 155 -24.76 -8.07 -13.29
C ARG A 155 -23.80 -7.25 -14.12
N TRP A 156 -23.74 -5.97 -13.82
CA TRP A 156 -22.84 -5.03 -14.46
C TRP A 156 -22.01 -4.29 -13.43
N ARG A 157 -20.86 -3.79 -13.85
CA ARG A 157 -20.03 -2.89 -13.06
C ARG A 157 -19.28 -1.93 -13.97
N LEU A 158 -19.27 -0.66 -13.59
CA LEU A 158 -18.40 0.39 -14.09
C LEU A 158 -17.40 0.73 -12.98
N ARG A 159 -16.14 0.88 -13.36
CA ARG A 159 -15.08 1.31 -12.46
C ARG A 159 -14.26 2.41 -13.09
N ALA A 160 -13.93 3.42 -12.30
CA ALA A 160 -12.95 4.45 -12.60
C ALA A 160 -11.79 4.31 -11.62
N ASP A 161 -10.57 4.18 -12.15
CA ASP A 161 -9.33 4.21 -11.39
C ASP A 161 -8.61 5.53 -11.65
N ASN A 162 -7.96 6.08 -10.62
CA ASN A 162 -7.36 7.41 -10.67
C ASN A 162 -8.37 8.47 -11.20
N LEU A 163 -9.54 8.52 -10.56
CA LEU A 163 -10.70 9.33 -10.97
C LEU A 163 -10.35 10.80 -11.23
N LEU A 164 -9.41 11.35 -10.46
CA LEU A 164 -8.97 12.75 -10.53
C LEU A 164 -7.79 12.99 -11.50
N ASP A 165 -7.38 12.01 -12.30
CA ASP A 165 -6.28 12.11 -13.27
C ASP A 165 -4.94 12.57 -12.68
N ARG A 166 -4.63 12.11 -11.47
CA ARG A 166 -3.38 12.49 -10.82
C ARG A 166 -2.20 11.84 -11.53
N THR A 167 -1.33 12.67 -12.09
CA THR A 167 0.02 12.24 -12.49
C THR A 167 0.87 12.04 -11.23
N THR A 168 1.30 10.81 -11.00
CA THR A 168 2.13 10.45 -9.83
C THR A 168 3.05 9.28 -10.14
N VAL A 169 3.85 8.87 -9.16
CA VAL A 169 4.76 7.74 -9.21
C VAL A 169 4.11 6.55 -8.50
N ALA A 170 4.04 5.39 -9.13
CA ALA A 170 3.53 4.16 -8.51
C ALA A 170 4.57 3.55 -7.59
N SER A 171 5.81 3.41 -8.08
CA SER A 171 6.89 2.71 -7.40
C SER A 171 8.25 3.38 -7.66
N VAL A 172 9.24 2.96 -6.88
CA VAL A 172 10.63 3.39 -7.05
C VAL A 172 11.53 2.17 -7.25
N ILE A 173 12.50 2.30 -8.16
CA ILE A 173 13.63 1.40 -8.29
C ILE A 173 14.69 1.87 -7.29
N VAL A 174 14.75 1.19 -6.14
CA VAL A 174 15.67 1.56 -5.07
C VAL A 174 17.12 1.48 -5.55
N ASN A 175 17.91 2.52 -5.28
CA ASN A 175 19.33 2.60 -5.63
C ASN A 175 19.61 2.33 -7.12
N GLU A 176 18.77 2.87 -8.02
CA GLU A 176 19.00 2.79 -9.47
C GLU A 176 20.25 3.60 -9.87
N ALA A 177 21.20 2.92 -10.52
CA ALA A 177 22.55 3.43 -10.75
C ALA A 177 22.61 4.63 -11.72
N ASN A 178 21.64 4.74 -12.62
CA ASN A 178 21.54 5.80 -13.62
C ASN A 178 20.57 6.92 -13.20
N ARG A 179 20.13 6.93 -11.93
CA ARG A 179 19.16 7.89 -11.37
C ARG A 179 17.76 7.85 -12.00
N ARG A 180 17.39 6.73 -12.62
CA ARG A 180 16.06 6.50 -13.21
C ARG A 180 15.16 5.81 -12.20
N TYR A 181 14.93 6.47 -11.07
CA TYR A 181 14.28 5.89 -9.91
C TYR A 181 12.79 5.65 -10.06
N PHE A 182 12.07 6.46 -10.83
CA PHE A 182 10.61 6.59 -10.71
C PHE A 182 9.86 5.82 -11.78
N GLU A 183 8.90 5.00 -11.35
CA GLU A 183 7.97 4.30 -12.23
C GLU A 183 6.60 4.98 -12.14
N PRO A 184 6.11 5.61 -13.23
CA PRO A 184 4.87 6.38 -13.20
C PRO A 184 3.67 5.49 -12.89
N ALA A 185 2.70 6.06 -12.17
CA ALA A 185 1.40 5.43 -11.98
C ALA A 185 0.57 5.48 -13.26
N ALA A 186 -0.38 4.54 -13.37
CA ALA A 186 -1.33 4.56 -14.47
C ALA A 186 -2.15 5.87 -14.47
N PRO A 187 -2.45 6.44 -15.65
CA PRO A 187 -3.38 7.55 -15.78
C PRO A 187 -4.80 7.12 -15.39
N ARG A 188 -5.77 8.04 -15.47
CA ARG A 188 -7.18 7.66 -15.28
C ARG A 188 -7.57 6.53 -16.22
N GLY A 189 -8.12 5.47 -15.64
CA GLY A 189 -8.59 4.28 -16.35
C GLY A 189 -10.08 4.04 -16.09
N TRP A 190 -10.76 3.47 -17.09
CA TRP A 190 -12.15 3.03 -16.96
C TRP A 190 -12.25 1.57 -17.35
N SER A 191 -13.07 0.81 -16.63
CA SER A 191 -13.44 -0.55 -17.00
C SER A 191 -14.93 -0.77 -16.84
N VAL A 192 -15.48 -1.57 -17.75
CA VAL A 192 -16.86 -2.06 -17.69
C VAL A 192 -16.80 -3.57 -17.69
N SER A 193 -17.55 -4.20 -16.79
CA SER A 193 -17.74 -5.64 -16.78
C SER A 193 -19.24 -5.96 -16.83
N LEU A 194 -19.58 -6.97 -17.60
CA LEU A 194 -20.89 -7.59 -17.62
C LEU A 194 -20.68 -9.07 -17.29
N SER A 195 -21.37 -9.59 -16.30
CA SER A 195 -21.27 -10.98 -15.86
C SER A 195 -22.63 -11.65 -15.96
N TRP A 196 -22.64 -12.83 -16.58
CA TRP A 196 -23.79 -13.70 -16.67
C TRP A 196 -23.57 -14.94 -15.79
N GLN A 197 -24.55 -15.26 -14.94
CA GLN A 197 -24.53 -16.43 -14.06
C GLN A 197 -25.84 -17.18 -14.24
N PRO A 198 -25.91 -18.15 -15.18
CA PRO A 198 -27.07 -19.00 -15.33
C PRO A 198 -27.20 -19.98 -14.16
N HIS A 199 -28.43 -20.44 -13.94
CA HIS A 199 -28.76 -21.47 -12.95
C HIS A 199 -28.14 -22.83 -13.26
#